data_AF-A0A1M3MYY9-F1
#
_entry.id   AF-A0A1M3MYY9-F1
#
_cell.length_a   1.000
_cell.length_b   1.000
_cell.length_c   1.000
_cell.angle_alpha   90.00
_cell.angle_beta   90.00
_cell.angle_gamma   90.00
#
_symmetry.space_group_name_H-M   'P 1'
#
loop_
_entity.id
_entity.type
_entity.pdbx_description
1 polymer ?
#
loop_
_entity_poly.entity_id
_entity_poly.type
_entity_poly.pdbx_seq_one_letter_code
_entity_poly.pdbx_strand_id
1 'polypeptide(L)'
;MTEMLRPIARYGAPFTLTASVALVWLFGGCRGPDVTIAESYDAGSPPAFVEPDAEAPKPELALTEYCPLTTCPMPYTTCPTSQYPCDVNLMTDPKNCGACGFQCAGSGNATFECVSGKCTFRCTESNGIRTADCNGIVDDDCEVTLGTNDNCNGCGDRCPDPNKPCIYDETTQVGRCGCKPGLLLCGEKCVDPTDDDEHCGACDHKCDPADGGAGSDGGAPPANAYYGCQKSECGHLRCRYPFFSCDGDLSNGCEVSLLSNEHCGACNNACAPGQTCRANSQGQPECMCAPGLTLCGKKCVNLTTSPEHCGACGNRCFVVGSAMNQVGTCAYGYCIQECRQGWGDCNGDPSDGCEVNLNSDQRNCGTCGNACDVLAGQPCVGGGCAVHPCSEGEEEAR
;
A
#
# COMPACT_ATOMS: atom_id res chain seq x y z
N MET A 1 5.87 59.50 -26.25
CA MET A 1 5.27 58.77 -27.38
C MET A 1 4.98 57.37 -26.85
N THR A 2 3.88 57.07 -26.14
CA THR A 2 2.44 57.13 -26.55
C THR A 2 2.28 56.43 -27.90
N GLU A 3 1.53 55.34 -28.11
CA GLU A 3 0.23 54.82 -27.62
C GLU A 3 0.25 53.25 -27.65
N MET A 4 -0.36 52.43 -26.77
CA MET A 4 -1.77 52.16 -26.41
C MET A 4 -2.64 51.33 -27.41
N LEU A 5 -3.13 50.18 -26.90
CA LEU A 5 -4.40 49.44 -27.16
C LEU A 5 -4.45 48.48 -28.40
N ARG A 6 -5.07 47.27 -28.42
CA ARG A 6 -6.17 46.60 -27.66
C ARG A 6 -6.21 45.07 -27.98
N PRO A 7 -6.99 44.24 -27.23
CA PRO A 7 -7.05 42.77 -27.35
C PRO A 7 -8.16 42.23 -28.29
N ILE A 8 -8.03 40.98 -28.77
CA ILE A 8 -8.96 40.30 -29.70
C ILE A 8 -9.74 39.20 -28.99
N ALA A 9 -11.07 39.31 -29.01
CA ALA A 9 -12.04 38.26 -28.67
C ALA A 9 -12.31 37.35 -29.89
N ARG A 10 -12.56 36.06 -29.69
CA ARG A 10 -13.06 35.15 -30.74
C ARG A 10 -14.46 34.63 -30.38
N TYR A 11 -15.41 34.96 -31.26
CA TYR A 11 -16.76 34.41 -31.37
C TYR A 11 -16.74 33.09 -32.15
N GLY A 12 -17.53 32.10 -31.72
CA GLY A 12 -17.89 30.93 -32.52
C GLY A 12 -19.36 31.02 -32.94
N ALA A 13 -19.61 31.04 -34.25
CA ALA A 13 -20.94 30.95 -34.85
C ALA A 13 -21.22 29.50 -35.32
N PRO A 14 -22.49 29.04 -35.34
CA PRO A 14 -22.86 27.68 -35.74
C PRO A 14 -23.13 27.56 -37.25
N PHE A 15 -22.86 26.39 -37.81
CA PHE A 15 -23.18 26.00 -39.19
C PHE A 15 -24.42 25.08 -39.20
N THR A 16 -25.41 25.43 -40.02
CA THR A 16 -26.65 24.69 -40.29
C THR A 16 -26.62 24.02 -41.67
N LEU A 17 -27.39 22.94 -41.84
CA LEU A 17 -28.16 22.44 -43.03
C LEU A 17 -28.15 20.90 -43.00
N THR A 18 -29.18 20.09 -43.33
CA THR A 18 -30.58 20.22 -43.78
C THR A 18 -31.11 18.78 -43.92
N ALA A 19 -32.40 18.51 -43.70
CA ALA A 19 -33.16 17.50 -44.43
C ALA A 19 -34.67 17.67 -44.21
N SER A 20 -35.44 17.35 -45.25
CA SER A 20 -36.78 17.87 -45.55
C SER A 20 -37.94 16.95 -45.15
N VAL A 21 -39.01 17.57 -44.65
CA VAL A 21 -40.47 17.35 -44.84
C VAL A 21 -41.01 15.95 -45.18
N ALA A 22 -41.86 15.40 -44.30
CA ALA A 22 -43.10 14.70 -44.68
C ALA A 22 -44.15 14.81 -43.55
N LEU A 23 -45.39 15.11 -43.92
CA LEU A 23 -46.52 15.51 -43.08
C LEU A 23 -47.55 14.37 -43.04
N VAL A 24 -47.89 13.83 -41.86
CA VAL A 24 -49.16 13.10 -41.61
C VAL A 24 -49.63 13.38 -40.19
N TRP A 25 -50.83 13.94 -40.08
CA TRP A 25 -51.58 14.16 -38.83
C TRP A 25 -52.35 12.89 -38.43
N LEU A 26 -52.44 12.59 -37.12
CA LEU A 26 -53.67 12.38 -36.32
C LEU A 26 -53.38 11.55 -35.04
N PHE A 27 -53.49 12.25 -33.90
CA PHE A 27 -53.91 11.87 -32.54
C PHE A 27 -53.50 10.53 -31.88
N GLY A 28 -52.97 10.68 -30.65
CA GLY A 28 -53.21 9.73 -29.56
C GLY A 28 -51.97 9.35 -28.76
N GLY A 29 -51.46 10.24 -27.91
CA GLY A 29 -50.36 9.93 -27.00
C GLY A 29 -50.57 10.59 -25.63
N CYS A 30 -50.87 9.77 -24.63
CA CYS A 30 -51.11 10.17 -23.25
C CYS A 30 -49.87 10.86 -22.64
N ARG A 31 -50.11 11.99 -21.99
CA ARG A 31 -49.15 12.70 -21.14
C ARG A 31 -48.92 11.87 -19.87
N GLY A 32 -47.78 11.19 -19.77
CA GLY A 32 -47.28 10.66 -18.50
C GLY A 32 -46.87 11.82 -17.58
N PRO A 33 -46.87 11.64 -16.24
CA PRO A 33 -46.60 12.72 -15.31
C PRO A 33 -45.17 13.26 -15.50
N ASP A 34 -45.07 14.59 -15.58
CA ASP A 34 -43.80 15.31 -15.50
C ASP A 34 -43.11 14.93 -14.17
N VAL A 35 -41.95 14.27 -14.26
CA VAL A 35 -41.09 14.04 -13.10
C VAL A 35 -40.34 15.33 -12.83
N THR A 36 -40.80 16.07 -11.83
CA THR A 36 -40.11 17.23 -11.28
C THR A 36 -38.83 16.77 -10.57
N ILE A 37 -37.68 17.02 -11.19
CA ILE A 37 -36.37 16.90 -10.52
C ILE A 37 -36.09 18.25 -9.86
N ALA A 38 -36.49 18.34 -8.58
CA ALA A 38 -36.36 19.47 -7.65
C ALA A 38 -37.38 20.62 -7.81
N GLU A 39 -38.16 20.82 -6.74
CA GLU A 39 -38.84 22.07 -6.44
C GLU A 39 -37.80 23.08 -5.92
N SER A 40 -37.78 24.29 -6.49
CA SER A 40 -37.06 25.40 -5.88
C SER A 40 -37.82 25.83 -4.63
N TYR A 41 -37.45 25.28 -3.48
CA TYR A 41 -37.78 25.88 -2.20
C TYR A 41 -37.15 27.26 -2.19
N ASP A 42 -37.98 28.28 -1.98
CA ASP A 42 -37.56 29.65 -1.72
C ASP A 42 -36.78 29.62 -0.40
N ALA A 43 -35.48 29.32 -0.51
CA ALA A 43 -34.56 29.40 0.60
C ALA A 43 -34.52 30.89 0.96
N GLY A 44 -35.19 31.23 2.06
CA GLY A 44 -35.14 32.56 2.65
C GLY A 44 -33.71 33.08 2.65
N SER A 45 -33.58 34.40 2.46
CA SER A 45 -32.31 35.10 2.26
C SER A 45 -31.16 34.44 3.02
N PRO A 46 -30.02 34.15 2.35
CA PRO A 46 -28.87 33.56 3.03
C PRO A 46 -28.55 34.44 4.25
N PRO A 47 -28.19 33.84 5.40
CA PRO A 47 -27.85 34.63 6.57
C PRO A 47 -26.75 35.62 6.17
N ALA A 48 -27.10 36.91 6.19
CA ALA A 48 -26.11 37.95 6.09
C ALA A 48 -25.26 37.85 7.34
N PHE A 49 -23.94 37.81 7.18
CA PHE A 49 -23.02 37.95 8.30
C PHE A 49 -23.33 39.28 8.97
N VAL A 50 -23.89 39.23 10.16
CA VAL A 50 -23.93 40.38 11.06
C VAL A 50 -22.51 40.54 11.57
N GLU A 51 -21.86 41.67 11.29
CA GLU A 51 -20.62 42.00 12.00
C GLU A 51 -20.92 41.95 13.50
N PRO A 52 -20.19 41.15 14.29
CA PRO A 52 -20.44 41.09 15.71
C PRO A 52 -20.22 42.48 16.32
N ASP A 53 -21.28 43.03 16.92
CA ASP A 53 -21.19 44.18 17.81
C ASP A 53 -20.22 43.86 18.95
N ALA A 54 -19.36 44.83 19.25
CA ALA A 54 -18.24 44.81 20.18
C ALA A 54 -17.01 44.03 19.69
N GLU A 55 -16.02 44.80 19.25
CA GLU A 55 -14.62 44.42 19.20
C GLU A 55 -14.19 43.92 20.60
N ALA A 56 -14.30 42.61 20.82
CA ALA A 56 -13.46 41.94 21.79
C ALA A 56 -12.01 42.27 21.40
N PRO A 57 -11.15 42.71 22.34
CA PRO A 57 -9.77 42.94 21.99
C PRO A 57 -9.25 41.64 21.39
N LYS A 58 -8.88 41.69 20.10
CA LYS A 58 -8.07 40.60 19.53
C LYS A 58 -6.94 40.41 20.52
N PRO A 59 -6.65 39.18 21.00
CA PRO A 59 -5.42 39.00 21.73
C PRO A 59 -4.35 39.56 20.82
N GLU A 60 -3.66 40.63 21.24
CA GLU A 60 -2.44 41.04 20.57
C GLU A 60 -1.60 39.77 20.55
N LEU A 61 -1.50 39.16 19.37
CA LEU A 61 -0.50 38.13 19.13
C LEU A 61 0.79 38.89 19.29
N ALA A 62 1.32 38.89 20.52
CA ALA A 62 2.65 39.38 20.81
C ALA A 62 3.56 38.60 19.88
N LEU A 63 4.03 39.27 18.82
CA LEU A 63 4.97 38.68 17.89
C LEU A 63 6.21 38.38 18.73
N THR A 64 6.45 37.10 18.98
CA THR A 64 7.67 36.67 19.65
C THR A 64 8.81 36.88 18.68
N GLU A 65 9.74 37.76 19.02
CA GLU A 65 10.96 37.92 18.24
C GLU A 65 11.88 36.71 18.47
N TYR A 66 12.52 36.27 17.39
CA TYR A 66 13.39 35.10 17.40
C TYR A 66 14.81 35.50 17.02
N CYS A 67 15.76 35.10 17.85
CA CYS A 67 17.18 35.38 17.72
C CYS A 67 17.93 34.12 17.26
N PRO A 68 19.06 34.27 16.53
CA PRO A 68 19.86 33.13 16.09
C PRO A 68 20.36 32.29 17.27
N LEU A 69 20.04 31.00 17.26
CA LEU A 69 20.56 30.06 18.25
C LEU A 69 21.92 29.55 17.78
N THR A 70 22.93 29.55 18.65
CA THR A 70 24.29 29.08 18.32
C THR A 70 24.61 27.70 18.92
N THR A 71 23.71 27.18 19.75
CA THR A 71 23.80 25.85 20.36
C THR A 71 22.84 24.87 19.71
N CYS A 72 23.13 23.57 19.79
CA CYS A 72 22.21 22.58 19.23
C CYS A 72 20.92 22.47 20.04
N PRO A 73 19.73 22.63 19.42
CA PRO A 73 18.47 22.33 20.08
C PRO A 73 18.35 20.81 20.26
N MET A 74 17.86 20.37 21.42
CA MET A 74 17.52 18.96 21.62
C MET A 74 16.51 18.50 20.55
N PRO A 75 16.66 17.29 19.97
CA PRO A 75 17.61 16.22 20.29
C PRO A 75 18.93 16.21 19.50
N TYR A 76 19.30 17.31 18.85
CA TYR A 76 20.44 17.36 17.94
C TYR A 76 21.75 17.68 18.67
N THR A 77 22.87 17.19 18.12
CA THR A 77 24.21 17.48 18.61
C THR A 77 25.23 17.49 17.47
N THR A 78 26.44 17.96 17.78
CA THR A 78 27.61 17.85 16.90
C THR A 78 28.54 16.77 17.45
N CYS A 79 28.73 15.69 16.71
CA CYS A 79 29.63 14.59 17.04
C CYS A 79 31.01 14.77 16.38
N PRO A 80 32.06 14.04 16.80
CA PRO A 80 33.38 14.13 16.17
C PRO A 80 33.39 13.76 14.67
N THR A 81 32.41 12.99 14.22
CA THR A 81 32.22 12.60 12.81
C THR A 81 31.27 13.54 12.05
N SER A 82 30.73 14.56 12.71
CA SER A 82 29.79 15.50 12.10
C SER A 82 30.46 16.32 11.03
N GLN A 83 29.77 16.48 9.91
CA GLN A 83 30.19 17.36 8.83
C GLN A 83 29.67 18.78 9.05
N TYR A 84 28.49 18.90 9.68
CA TYR A 84 27.84 20.17 9.98
C TYR A 84 27.52 20.26 11.49
N PRO A 85 27.40 21.47 12.06
CA PRO A 85 26.90 21.63 13.41
C PRO A 85 25.47 21.09 13.54
N CYS A 86 25.21 20.34 14.62
CA CYS A 86 23.88 19.84 14.96
C CYS A 86 23.24 18.89 13.93
N ASP A 87 24.05 18.14 13.18
CA ASP A 87 23.60 17.21 12.13
C ASP A 87 23.20 15.81 12.65
N VAL A 88 23.56 15.47 13.88
CA VAL A 88 23.24 14.16 14.48
C VAL A 88 22.04 14.27 15.42
N ASN A 89 21.00 13.47 15.17
CA ASN A 89 19.85 13.32 16.07
C ASN A 89 20.07 12.12 17.01
N LEU A 90 20.37 12.39 18.28
CA LEU A 90 20.66 11.34 19.27
C LEU A 90 19.46 10.44 19.58
N MET A 91 18.24 10.84 19.21
CA MET A 91 17.04 10.06 19.52
C MET A 91 16.72 8.98 18.49
N THR A 92 17.28 9.09 17.29
CA THR A 92 16.92 8.24 16.14
C THR A 92 18.11 7.72 15.35
N ASP A 93 19.30 8.30 15.50
CA ASP A 93 20.50 7.84 14.79
C ASP A 93 21.01 6.53 15.42
N PRO A 94 20.98 5.39 14.70
CA PRO A 94 21.42 4.11 15.22
C PRO A 94 22.92 4.02 15.49
N LYS A 95 23.75 4.94 14.95
CA LYS A 95 25.20 5.01 15.21
C LYS A 95 25.57 5.97 16.33
N ASN A 96 24.63 6.82 16.75
CA ASN A 96 24.82 7.85 17.76
C ASN A 96 23.65 7.86 18.76
N CYS A 97 23.14 6.68 19.14
CA CYS A 97 21.92 6.57 19.91
C CYS A 97 22.15 6.98 21.37
N GLY A 98 21.54 8.09 21.80
CA GLY A 98 21.69 8.66 23.14
C GLY A 98 23.03 9.36 23.38
N ALA A 99 24.10 8.99 22.68
CA ALA A 99 25.40 9.65 22.70
C ALA A 99 26.17 9.44 21.39
N CYS A 100 27.06 10.38 21.06
CA CYS A 100 27.95 10.27 19.91
C CYS A 100 28.79 8.99 19.95
N GLY A 101 28.76 8.22 18.86
CA GLY A 101 29.47 6.94 18.71
C GLY A 101 28.83 5.75 19.45
N PHE A 102 27.69 5.95 20.12
CA PHE A 102 26.95 4.85 20.74
C PHE A 102 26.08 4.15 19.68
N GLN A 103 26.65 3.12 19.04
CA GLN A 103 25.95 2.36 18.02
C GLN A 103 25.11 1.23 18.64
N CYS A 104 23.83 1.14 18.26
CA CYS A 104 23.01 -0.02 18.57
C CYS A 104 23.56 -1.24 17.82
N ALA A 105 24.02 -2.24 18.57
CA ALA A 105 24.54 -3.50 18.04
C ALA A 105 23.51 -4.61 18.26
N GLY A 106 23.29 -5.45 17.24
CA GLY A 106 22.53 -6.69 17.35
C GLY A 106 23.38 -7.90 17.02
N SER A 107 23.01 -9.06 17.55
CA SER A 107 23.60 -10.37 17.22
C SER A 107 22.49 -11.39 16.99
N GLY A 108 22.79 -12.44 16.20
CA GLY A 108 21.90 -13.58 16.06
C GLY A 108 20.54 -13.22 15.45
N ASN A 109 19.47 -13.60 16.15
CA ASN A 109 18.07 -13.40 15.74
C ASN A 109 17.46 -12.12 16.34
N ALA A 110 18.29 -11.17 16.77
CA ALA A 110 17.86 -9.92 17.37
C ALA A 110 18.53 -8.69 16.73
N THR A 111 17.75 -7.62 16.60
CA THR A 111 18.21 -6.31 16.13
C THR A 111 17.85 -5.25 17.14
N PHE A 112 18.67 -4.20 17.23
CA PHE A 112 18.39 -3.04 18.06
C PHE A 112 18.18 -1.80 17.21
N GLU A 113 17.06 -1.11 17.42
CA GLU A 113 16.72 0.16 16.76
C GLU A 113 16.83 1.32 17.77
N CYS A 114 17.29 2.49 17.33
CA CYS A 114 17.35 3.66 18.20
C CYS A 114 15.97 4.34 18.29
N VAL A 115 15.34 4.24 19.45
CA VAL A 115 14.04 4.85 19.72
C VAL A 115 14.15 5.69 20.98
N SER A 116 13.94 7.00 20.82
CA SER A 116 14.05 7.97 21.92
C SER A 116 15.41 7.91 22.62
N GLY A 117 16.47 7.73 21.84
CA GLY A 117 17.86 7.76 22.31
C GLY A 117 18.26 6.54 23.13
N LYS A 118 17.48 5.46 23.02
CA LYS A 118 17.76 4.16 23.62
C LYS A 118 17.70 3.10 22.55
N CYS A 119 18.64 2.17 22.60
CA CYS A 119 18.59 0.97 21.77
C CYS A 119 17.46 0.07 22.28
N THR A 120 16.46 -0.15 21.43
CA THR A 120 15.29 -0.98 21.70
C THR A 120 15.41 -2.31 20.98
N PHE A 121 15.17 -3.40 21.70
CA PHE A 121 15.31 -4.77 21.21
C PHE A 121 14.14 -5.18 20.32
N ARG A 122 14.43 -5.92 19.25
CA ARG A 122 13.43 -6.50 18.36
C ARG A 122 13.90 -7.84 17.82
N CYS A 123 13.05 -8.86 17.92
CA CYS A 123 13.27 -10.16 17.28
C CYS A 123 13.17 -10.06 15.76
N THR A 124 14.14 -10.66 15.06
CA THR A 124 14.14 -10.78 13.61
C THR A 124 13.53 -12.10 13.18
N GLU A 125 12.69 -12.05 12.15
CA GLU A 125 12.22 -13.26 11.46
C GLU A 125 13.26 -13.68 10.42
N SER A 126 13.75 -14.92 10.53
CA SER A 126 14.71 -15.51 9.59
C SER A 126 14.11 -16.79 9.00
N ASN A 127 14.02 -16.87 7.67
CA ASN A 127 13.49 -18.05 6.94
C ASN A 127 12.07 -18.49 7.36
N GLY A 128 11.20 -17.55 7.74
CA GLY A 128 9.84 -17.87 8.21
C GLY A 128 9.78 -18.45 9.63
N ILE A 129 10.93 -18.60 10.30
CA ILE A 129 11.01 -18.98 11.71
C ILE A 129 10.79 -17.72 12.52
N ARG A 130 9.72 -17.73 13.31
CA ARG A 130 9.38 -16.63 14.21
C ARG A 130 9.87 -16.94 15.60
N THR A 131 10.61 -16.01 16.13
CA THR A 131 11.15 -16.08 17.47
C THR A 131 10.50 -15.02 18.34
N ALA A 132 10.32 -15.34 19.61
CA ALA A 132 9.89 -14.40 20.62
C ALA A 132 10.85 -14.47 21.80
N ASP A 133 11.11 -13.31 22.39
CA ASP A 133 11.66 -13.20 23.74
C ASP A 133 10.51 -13.46 24.72
N CYS A 134 10.55 -14.60 25.39
CA CYS A 134 9.52 -15.02 26.33
C CYS A 134 9.91 -14.85 27.80
N ASN A 135 11.17 -14.51 28.08
CA ASN A 135 11.69 -14.33 29.43
C ASN A 135 11.96 -12.85 29.77
N GLY A 136 11.91 -11.95 28.78
CA GLY A 136 12.14 -10.52 28.87
C GLY A 136 13.61 -10.13 29.00
N ILE A 137 14.54 -11.03 28.69
CA ILE A 137 15.97 -10.83 28.84
C ILE A 137 16.56 -10.56 27.46
N VAL A 138 17.07 -9.35 27.25
CA VAL A 138 17.58 -8.91 25.95
C VAL A 138 18.93 -9.52 25.56
N ASP A 139 19.57 -10.24 26.48
CA ASP A 139 20.95 -10.73 26.36
C ASP A 139 21.04 -12.20 25.88
N ASP A 140 19.93 -12.97 25.87
CA ASP A 140 19.88 -14.36 25.36
C ASP A 140 19.13 -14.51 24.02
N ASP A 141 18.97 -13.41 23.30
CA ASP A 141 18.34 -13.28 21.98
C ASP A 141 16.83 -13.59 22.02
N CYS A 142 16.28 -14.23 20.98
CA CYS A 142 14.86 -14.60 20.91
C CYS A 142 14.80 -16.13 20.89
N GLU A 143 14.55 -16.72 22.04
CA GLU A 143 14.84 -18.13 22.32
C GLU A 143 13.71 -19.06 21.87
N VAL A 144 12.50 -18.53 21.78
CA VAL A 144 11.30 -19.33 21.62
C VAL A 144 10.79 -19.29 20.20
N THR A 145 10.73 -20.44 19.56
CA THR A 145 10.07 -20.60 18.25
C THR A 145 8.55 -20.63 18.41
N LEU A 146 7.87 -19.69 17.76
CA LEU A 146 6.42 -19.63 17.66
C LEU A 146 5.88 -20.61 16.62
N GLY A 147 4.59 -20.95 16.71
CA GLY A 147 3.94 -21.94 15.85
C GLY A 147 4.19 -23.39 16.28
N THR A 148 4.78 -23.59 17.47
CA THR A 148 4.97 -24.91 18.08
C THR A 148 3.80 -25.27 18.98
N ASN A 149 3.64 -26.55 19.35
CA ASN A 149 2.62 -26.96 20.33
C ASN A 149 2.82 -26.31 21.70
N ASP A 150 4.02 -25.84 22.03
CA ASP A 150 4.29 -25.16 23.30
C ASP A 150 4.12 -23.63 23.22
N ASN A 151 4.11 -23.07 22.00
CA ASN A 151 4.07 -21.63 21.76
C ASN A 151 3.30 -21.30 20.46
N CYS A 152 2.02 -21.65 20.40
CA CYS A 152 1.27 -21.67 19.16
C CYS A 152 1.04 -20.27 18.57
N ASN A 153 0.52 -19.32 19.36
CA ASN A 153 0.43 -17.90 19.00
C ASN A 153 1.41 -17.00 19.74
N GLY A 154 2.07 -17.54 20.77
CA GLY A 154 2.88 -16.74 21.68
C GLY A 154 3.47 -17.61 22.78
N CYS A 155 4.27 -16.97 23.64
CA CYS A 155 4.94 -17.60 24.76
C CYS A 155 3.98 -18.38 25.66
N GLY A 156 4.13 -19.70 25.71
CA GLY A 156 3.32 -20.58 26.56
C GLY A 156 1.86 -20.77 26.12
N ASP A 157 1.48 -20.34 24.91
CA ASP A 157 0.18 -20.66 24.32
C ASP A 157 0.18 -22.11 23.82
N ARG A 158 -0.11 -23.05 24.72
CA ARG A 158 0.09 -24.48 24.48
C ARG A 158 -1.14 -25.15 23.84
N CYS A 159 -0.86 -26.09 22.94
CA CYS A 159 -1.79 -27.08 22.41
C CYS A 159 -1.48 -28.46 23.01
N PRO A 160 -2.06 -28.80 24.18
CA PRO A 160 -1.68 -30.01 24.93
C PRO A 160 -2.30 -31.30 24.38
N ASP A 161 -3.38 -31.20 23.59
CA ASP A 161 -4.06 -32.36 23.01
C ASP A 161 -3.29 -32.83 21.75
N PRO A 162 -2.74 -34.06 21.73
CA PRO A 162 -1.99 -34.56 20.58
C PRO A 162 -2.84 -34.68 19.30
N ASN A 163 -4.17 -34.75 19.41
CA ASN A 163 -5.08 -34.75 18.26
C ASN A 163 -5.44 -33.34 17.78
N LYS A 164 -5.00 -32.31 18.51
CA LYS A 164 -5.19 -30.90 18.18
C LYS A 164 -3.85 -30.16 18.26
N PRO A 165 -2.86 -30.56 17.44
CA PRO A 165 -1.58 -29.85 17.39
C PRO A 165 -1.79 -28.40 16.96
N CYS A 166 -0.78 -27.56 17.16
CA CYS A 166 -0.79 -26.20 16.65
C CYS A 166 -0.81 -26.23 15.12
N ILE A 167 -1.94 -25.83 14.54
CA ILE A 167 -2.10 -25.60 13.11
C ILE A 167 -1.88 -24.12 12.87
N TYR A 168 -0.70 -23.80 12.34
CA TYR A 168 -0.27 -22.43 12.06
C TYR A 168 -0.62 -22.01 10.64
N ASP A 169 -1.25 -20.84 10.50
CA ASP A 169 -1.54 -20.23 9.21
C ASP A 169 -0.50 -19.16 8.91
N GLU A 170 0.42 -19.46 7.98
CA GLU A 170 1.50 -18.56 7.58
C GLU A 170 0.98 -17.23 6.99
N THR A 171 -0.21 -17.25 6.38
CA THR A 171 -0.80 -16.08 5.71
C THR A 171 -1.37 -15.10 6.72
N THR A 172 -2.10 -15.61 7.71
CA THR A 172 -2.73 -14.77 8.74
C THR A 172 -1.84 -14.54 9.96
N GLN A 173 -0.71 -15.25 10.06
CA GLN A 173 0.21 -15.17 11.21
C GLN A 173 -0.44 -15.62 12.53
N VAL A 174 -1.40 -16.55 12.46
CA VAL A 174 -2.18 -17.03 13.61
C VAL A 174 -2.16 -18.57 13.66
N GLY A 175 -1.84 -19.10 14.83
CA GLY A 175 -1.95 -20.52 15.17
C GLY A 175 -3.26 -20.85 15.88
N ARG A 176 -3.69 -22.10 15.80
CA ARG A 176 -4.81 -22.63 16.58
C ARG A 176 -4.58 -24.10 16.92
N CYS A 177 -5.09 -24.55 18.07
CA CYS A 177 -5.04 -25.96 18.41
C CYS A 177 -6.09 -26.75 17.61
N GLY A 178 -5.61 -27.55 16.67
CA GLY A 178 -6.42 -28.42 15.82
C GLY A 178 -7.13 -27.72 14.66
N CYS A 179 -7.91 -28.50 13.93
CA CYS A 179 -8.61 -28.02 12.74
C CYS A 179 -9.84 -27.16 13.09
N LYS A 180 -10.24 -26.29 12.14
CA LYS A 180 -11.54 -25.58 12.25
C LYS A 180 -12.66 -26.63 12.32
N PRO A 181 -13.78 -26.33 13.01
CA PRO A 181 -14.94 -27.22 13.02
C PRO A 181 -15.35 -27.61 11.60
N GLY A 182 -15.62 -28.89 11.38
CA GLY A 182 -15.99 -29.44 10.06
C GLY A 182 -14.83 -29.99 9.23
N LEU A 183 -13.58 -29.67 9.59
CA LEU A 183 -12.39 -30.21 8.92
C LEU A 183 -11.82 -31.42 9.69
N LEU A 184 -11.28 -32.38 8.95
CA LEU A 184 -10.56 -33.53 9.51
C LEU A 184 -9.05 -33.24 9.54
N LEU A 185 -8.37 -33.69 10.60
CA LEU A 185 -6.91 -33.72 10.63
C LEU A 185 -6.44 -35.02 9.97
N CYS A 186 -5.99 -34.92 8.72
CA CYS A 186 -5.41 -36.04 7.97
C CYS A 186 -3.89 -35.83 7.86
N GLY A 187 -3.14 -36.57 8.67
CA GLY A 187 -1.71 -36.31 8.88
C GLY A 187 -1.50 -34.98 9.62
N GLU A 188 -0.75 -34.06 9.04
CA GLU A 188 -0.48 -32.72 9.61
C GLU A 188 -1.34 -31.61 8.98
N LYS A 189 -2.31 -31.98 8.12
CA LYS A 189 -3.14 -31.02 7.37
C LYS A 189 -4.60 -31.15 7.74
N CYS A 190 -5.27 -30.00 7.80
CA CYS A 190 -6.71 -29.93 7.89
C CYS A 190 -7.32 -29.99 6.50
N VAL A 191 -8.15 -31.01 6.26
CA VAL A 191 -8.84 -31.22 4.98
C VAL A 191 -10.34 -31.16 5.17
N ASP A 192 -11.07 -30.74 4.14
CA ASP A 192 -12.53 -30.71 4.15
C ASP A 192 -13.07 -32.03 3.61
N PRO A 193 -13.58 -32.94 4.46
CA PRO A 193 -14.03 -34.25 4.00
C PRO A 193 -15.29 -34.18 3.13
N THR A 194 -15.94 -33.02 3.02
CA THR A 194 -17.20 -32.90 2.28
C THR A 194 -16.99 -32.71 0.79
N ASP A 195 -15.79 -32.30 0.36
CA ASP A 195 -15.50 -31.88 -1.02
C ASP A 195 -14.05 -32.22 -1.49
N ASP A 196 -13.25 -32.87 -0.65
CA ASP A 196 -11.90 -33.34 -0.99
C ASP A 196 -11.94 -34.75 -1.61
N ASP A 197 -11.48 -34.88 -2.85
CA ASP A 197 -11.51 -36.15 -3.60
C ASP A 197 -10.54 -37.21 -3.06
N GLU A 198 -9.55 -36.84 -2.27
CA GLU A 198 -8.59 -37.78 -1.65
C GLU A 198 -8.98 -38.14 -0.20
N HIS A 199 -9.81 -37.32 0.44
CA HIS A 199 -10.23 -37.48 1.84
C HIS A 199 -11.77 -37.43 2.00
N CYS A 200 -12.52 -38.03 1.08
CA CYS A 200 -13.97 -37.89 1.02
C CYS A 200 -14.69 -38.64 2.17
N GLY A 201 -15.30 -37.91 3.09
CA GLY A 201 -15.98 -38.43 4.28
C GLY A 201 -15.07 -39.02 5.36
N ALA A 202 -13.85 -39.42 5.01
CA ALA A 202 -12.82 -39.88 5.93
C ALA A 202 -11.42 -39.63 5.34
N CYS A 203 -10.39 -39.61 6.20
CA CYS A 203 -9.01 -39.51 5.72
C CYS A 203 -8.66 -40.69 4.80
N ASP A 204 -7.99 -40.39 3.68
CA ASP A 204 -7.47 -41.36 2.71
C ASP A 204 -8.56 -42.16 1.99
N HIS A 205 -9.80 -41.64 1.99
CA HIS A 205 -10.92 -42.18 1.23
C HIS A 205 -11.01 -41.49 -0.14
N LYS A 206 -10.17 -41.95 -1.05
CA LYS A 206 -10.05 -41.41 -2.40
C LYS A 206 -11.19 -41.87 -3.32
N CYS A 207 -11.80 -40.94 -4.04
CA CYS A 207 -12.80 -41.23 -5.07
C CYS A 207 -12.14 -41.64 -6.41
N ASP A 208 -12.77 -42.58 -7.14
CA ASP A 208 -12.35 -42.90 -8.51
C ASP A 208 -12.94 -41.88 -9.52
N PRO A 209 -12.10 -41.14 -10.26
CA PRO A 209 -12.57 -40.14 -11.22
C PRO A 209 -13.27 -40.69 -12.47
N ALA A 210 -13.18 -42.00 -12.74
CA ALA A 210 -13.78 -42.64 -13.90
C ALA A 210 -15.20 -43.16 -13.65
N ASP A 211 -15.48 -43.73 -12.48
CA ASP A 211 -16.76 -44.38 -12.16
C ASP A 211 -17.26 -44.12 -10.72
N GLY A 212 -16.59 -43.26 -9.96
CA GLY A 212 -16.98 -42.90 -8.60
C GLY A 212 -16.61 -43.92 -7.52
N GLY A 213 -15.88 -45.00 -7.86
CA GLY A 213 -15.45 -46.05 -6.93
C GLY A 213 -16.52 -47.12 -6.68
N ALA A 214 -17.64 -47.06 -7.39
CA ALA A 214 -18.78 -47.96 -7.22
C ALA A 214 -18.78 -49.16 -8.20
N GLY A 215 -17.77 -49.29 -9.08
CA GLY A 215 -17.77 -50.33 -10.12
C GLY A 215 -19.02 -50.28 -11.00
N SER A 216 -19.60 -49.08 -11.14
CA SER A 216 -20.92 -48.89 -11.72
C SER A 216 -20.85 -48.62 -13.21
N ASP A 217 -21.87 -49.09 -13.94
CA ASP A 217 -22.10 -48.96 -15.38
C ASP A 217 -22.36 -47.50 -15.84
N GLY A 218 -21.91 -46.51 -15.05
CA GLY A 218 -22.30 -45.09 -15.09
C GLY A 218 -21.83 -44.30 -16.31
N GLY A 219 -21.24 -44.96 -17.31
CA GLY A 219 -20.72 -44.31 -18.51
C GLY A 219 -19.53 -43.39 -18.24
N ALA A 220 -18.77 -43.08 -19.29
CA ALA A 220 -17.70 -42.09 -19.17
C ALA A 220 -18.30 -40.72 -18.81
N PRO A 221 -17.65 -39.94 -17.92
CA PRO A 221 -18.13 -38.62 -17.57
C PRO A 221 -18.17 -37.71 -18.82
N PRO A 222 -19.11 -36.75 -18.89
CA PRO A 222 -19.18 -35.76 -19.95
C PRO A 222 -17.91 -34.90 -20.07
N ALA A 223 -17.82 -34.08 -21.12
CA ALA A 223 -16.63 -33.28 -21.40
C ALA A 223 -16.25 -32.38 -20.21
N ASN A 224 -14.97 -32.38 -19.84
CA ASN A 224 -14.40 -31.65 -18.70
C ASN A 224 -15.01 -31.98 -17.33
N ALA A 225 -15.80 -33.05 -17.21
CA ALA A 225 -16.33 -33.55 -15.95
C ALA A 225 -15.56 -34.80 -15.45
N TYR A 226 -15.80 -35.17 -14.20
CA TYR A 226 -15.33 -36.40 -13.55
C TYR A 226 -16.20 -36.75 -12.34
N TYR A 227 -16.05 -37.96 -11.81
CA TYR A 227 -16.72 -38.35 -10.56
C TYR A 227 -15.84 -38.06 -9.35
N GLY A 228 -16.32 -37.29 -8.39
CA GLY A 228 -15.56 -36.90 -7.20
C GLY A 228 -16.40 -36.91 -5.93
N CYS A 229 -15.86 -36.28 -4.89
CA CYS A 229 -16.46 -36.12 -3.59
C CYS A 229 -17.46 -34.96 -3.58
N GLN A 230 -18.66 -35.21 -3.10
CA GLN A 230 -19.60 -34.16 -2.74
C GLN A 230 -20.43 -34.60 -1.54
N LYS A 231 -20.58 -33.73 -0.54
CA LYS A 231 -21.32 -34.04 0.70
C LYS A 231 -20.83 -35.32 1.40
N SER A 232 -19.52 -35.59 1.34
CA SER A 232 -18.87 -36.77 1.95
C SER A 232 -19.18 -38.11 1.26
N GLU A 233 -19.72 -38.08 0.04
CA GLU A 233 -19.99 -39.27 -0.77
C GLU A 233 -19.23 -39.17 -2.11
N CYS A 234 -18.61 -40.28 -2.54
CA CYS A 234 -18.00 -40.38 -3.87
C CYS A 234 -19.05 -40.69 -4.94
N GLY A 235 -18.73 -40.39 -6.20
CA GLY A 235 -19.60 -40.70 -7.35
C GLY A 235 -20.49 -39.56 -7.81
N HIS A 236 -20.23 -38.34 -7.32
CA HIS A 236 -20.89 -37.14 -7.81
C HIS A 236 -20.16 -36.56 -9.02
N LEU A 237 -20.89 -36.14 -10.06
CA LEU A 237 -20.29 -35.40 -11.17
C LEU A 237 -19.75 -34.05 -10.68
N ARG A 238 -18.51 -33.75 -11.05
CA ARG A 238 -17.79 -32.51 -10.74
C ARG A 238 -17.03 -32.02 -11.97
N CYS A 239 -16.73 -30.73 -12.00
CA CYS A 239 -15.95 -30.14 -13.07
C CYS A 239 -14.46 -30.18 -12.78
N ARG A 240 -13.67 -30.60 -13.78
CA ARG A 240 -12.21 -30.52 -13.71
C ARG A 240 -11.80 -29.06 -13.77
N TYR A 241 -11.03 -28.60 -12.79
CA TYR A 241 -10.46 -27.25 -12.83
C TYR A 241 -9.67 -27.03 -14.14
N PRO A 242 -9.85 -25.89 -14.87
CA PRO A 242 -10.60 -24.68 -14.50
C PRO A 242 -12.03 -24.61 -15.09
N PHE A 243 -12.63 -25.72 -15.50
CA PHE A 243 -13.93 -25.72 -16.16
C PHE A 243 -15.09 -25.66 -15.16
N PHE A 244 -16.24 -25.15 -15.61
CA PHE A 244 -17.47 -25.01 -14.84
C PHE A 244 -18.69 -25.14 -15.76
N SER A 245 -19.81 -25.59 -15.19
CA SER A 245 -21.12 -25.60 -15.86
C SER A 245 -21.90 -24.36 -15.45
N CYS A 246 -22.13 -23.44 -16.39
CA CYS A 246 -22.81 -22.17 -16.10
C CYS A 246 -24.34 -22.25 -16.17
N ASP A 247 -24.88 -23.30 -16.79
CA ASP A 247 -26.31 -23.62 -16.79
C ASP A 247 -26.69 -24.55 -15.62
N GLY A 248 -25.70 -25.11 -14.91
CA GLY A 248 -25.88 -26.02 -13.79
C GLY A 248 -26.26 -27.44 -14.21
N ASP A 249 -26.31 -27.71 -15.51
CA ASP A 249 -26.45 -29.05 -16.04
C ASP A 249 -25.05 -29.66 -16.16
N LEU A 250 -24.82 -30.79 -15.48
CA LEU A 250 -23.55 -31.51 -15.56
C LEU A 250 -23.62 -32.66 -16.57
N SER A 251 -24.80 -32.92 -17.16
CA SER A 251 -25.00 -34.01 -18.10
C SER A 251 -24.47 -33.71 -19.50
N ASN A 252 -24.38 -32.42 -19.86
CA ASN A 252 -23.69 -31.92 -21.05
C ASN A 252 -22.20 -31.62 -20.81
N GLY A 253 -21.80 -31.43 -19.55
CA GLY A 253 -20.40 -31.31 -19.14
C GLY A 253 -20.09 -29.99 -18.45
N CYS A 254 -18.82 -29.58 -18.52
CA CYS A 254 -18.35 -28.31 -17.98
C CYS A 254 -17.75 -27.48 -19.12
N GLU A 255 -18.60 -26.73 -19.79
CA GLU A 255 -18.33 -26.14 -21.11
C GLU A 255 -17.55 -24.83 -21.01
N VAL A 256 -17.52 -24.20 -19.83
CA VAL A 256 -16.97 -22.87 -19.64
C VAL A 256 -15.66 -22.94 -18.86
N SER A 257 -14.62 -22.29 -19.36
CA SER A 257 -13.35 -22.14 -18.63
C SER A 257 -13.40 -20.89 -17.75
N LEU A 258 -13.22 -21.06 -16.43
CA LEU A 258 -13.15 -19.95 -15.49
C LEU A 258 -11.85 -19.14 -15.56
N LEU A 259 -10.92 -19.51 -16.45
CA LEU A 259 -9.72 -18.74 -16.77
C LEU A 259 -9.89 -17.87 -18.03
N SER A 260 -11.08 -17.85 -18.65
CA SER A 260 -11.36 -16.91 -19.73
C SER A 260 -11.58 -15.50 -19.20
N ASN A 261 -11.36 -14.49 -20.05
CA ASN A 261 -11.61 -13.09 -19.67
C ASN A 261 -13.11 -12.80 -19.51
N GLU A 262 -13.99 -13.64 -20.02
CA GLU A 262 -15.44 -13.47 -20.02
C GLU A 262 -16.13 -14.18 -18.83
N HIS A 263 -15.47 -15.18 -18.24
CA HIS A 263 -16.01 -16.01 -17.14
C HIS A 263 -15.01 -16.14 -15.99
N CYS A 264 -14.27 -15.08 -15.67
CA CYS A 264 -13.14 -15.19 -14.76
C CYS A 264 -13.58 -15.48 -13.32
N GLY A 265 -13.31 -16.69 -12.83
CA GLY A 265 -13.66 -17.14 -11.46
C GLY A 265 -15.15 -17.43 -11.24
N ALA A 266 -16.03 -16.89 -12.08
CA ALA A 266 -17.45 -17.16 -12.07
C ALA A 266 -18.07 -16.97 -13.47
N CYS A 267 -19.21 -17.61 -13.69
CA CYS A 267 -19.98 -17.48 -14.92
C CYS A 267 -20.37 -16.03 -15.20
N ASN A 268 -20.08 -15.55 -16.41
CA ASN A 268 -20.37 -14.20 -16.88
C ASN A 268 -19.66 -13.10 -16.08
N ASN A 269 -18.56 -13.43 -15.39
CA ASN A 269 -17.72 -12.45 -14.71
C ASN A 269 -16.58 -11.98 -15.63
N ALA A 270 -16.91 -11.04 -16.52
CA ALA A 270 -15.94 -10.52 -17.46
C ALA A 270 -14.98 -9.50 -16.80
N CYS A 271 -13.68 -9.63 -17.07
CA CYS A 271 -12.68 -8.69 -16.56
C CYS A 271 -12.78 -7.33 -17.25
N ALA A 272 -12.51 -6.25 -16.51
CA ALA A 272 -12.51 -4.89 -17.02
C ALA A 272 -11.38 -4.66 -18.05
N PRO A 273 -11.47 -3.62 -18.90
CA PRO A 273 -10.41 -3.30 -19.86
C PRO A 273 -9.04 -3.14 -19.19
N GLY A 274 -8.02 -3.82 -19.72
CA GLY A 274 -6.66 -3.83 -19.16
C GLY A 274 -6.39 -4.90 -18.10
N GLN A 275 -7.44 -5.57 -17.58
CA GLN A 275 -7.30 -6.75 -16.73
C GLN A 275 -7.15 -8.02 -17.56
N THR A 276 -6.60 -9.07 -16.95
CA THR A 276 -6.51 -10.40 -17.55
C THR A 276 -6.89 -11.43 -16.51
N CYS A 277 -7.70 -12.41 -16.90
CA CYS A 277 -8.02 -13.51 -16.01
C CYS A 277 -6.81 -14.44 -15.83
N ARG A 278 -6.41 -14.69 -14.58
CA ARG A 278 -5.37 -15.68 -14.25
C ARG A 278 -5.66 -16.34 -12.91
N ALA A 279 -5.04 -17.49 -12.67
CA ALA A 279 -4.99 -18.07 -11.35
C ALA A 279 -4.10 -17.22 -10.42
N ASN A 280 -4.62 -16.87 -9.25
CA ASN A 280 -3.88 -16.21 -8.18
C ASN A 280 -2.91 -17.18 -7.50
N SER A 281 -2.24 -16.74 -6.42
CA SER A 281 -1.28 -17.57 -5.67
C SER A 281 -1.91 -18.81 -5.03
N GLN A 282 -3.22 -18.80 -4.79
CA GLN A 282 -4.00 -19.93 -4.26
C GLN A 282 -4.56 -20.82 -5.38
N GLY A 283 -4.22 -20.54 -6.64
CA GLY A 283 -4.71 -21.28 -7.79
C GLY A 283 -6.13 -20.90 -8.22
N GLN A 284 -6.77 -19.90 -7.60
CA GLN A 284 -8.13 -19.49 -7.92
C GLN A 284 -8.15 -18.46 -9.05
N PRO A 285 -9.06 -18.57 -10.04
CA PRO A 285 -9.16 -17.60 -11.11
C PRO A 285 -9.65 -16.25 -10.59
N GLU A 286 -8.95 -15.18 -10.93
CA GLU A 286 -9.28 -13.83 -10.53
C GLU A 286 -8.90 -12.86 -11.65
N CYS A 287 -9.72 -11.82 -11.83
CA CYS A 287 -9.38 -10.73 -12.73
C CYS A 287 -8.20 -9.97 -12.14
N MET A 288 -7.03 -10.19 -12.74
CA MET A 288 -5.80 -9.65 -12.17
C MET A 288 -5.82 -8.14 -12.20
N CYS A 289 -5.38 -7.59 -11.06
CA CYS A 289 -5.14 -6.18 -10.83
C CYS A 289 -6.40 -5.36 -10.62
N ALA A 290 -6.37 -4.46 -9.63
CA ALA A 290 -7.43 -3.48 -9.47
C ALA A 290 -7.54 -2.57 -10.72
N PRO A 291 -8.71 -1.94 -10.96
CA PRO A 291 -8.86 -0.97 -12.05
C PRO A 291 -7.76 0.10 -12.03
N GLY A 292 -7.19 0.42 -13.19
CA GLY A 292 -6.10 1.39 -13.32
C GLY A 292 -4.69 0.83 -13.07
N LEU A 293 -4.58 -0.43 -12.67
CA LEU A 293 -3.30 -1.15 -12.59
C LEU A 293 -3.11 -2.05 -13.82
N THR A 294 -1.86 -2.32 -14.17
CA THR A 294 -1.48 -3.22 -15.27
C THR A 294 -0.71 -4.41 -14.73
N LEU A 295 -1.00 -5.60 -15.27
CA LEU A 295 -0.26 -6.81 -14.92
C LEU A 295 1.11 -6.84 -15.62
N CYS A 296 2.16 -6.52 -14.87
CA CYS A 296 3.54 -6.67 -15.31
C CYS A 296 4.13 -7.95 -14.73
N GLY A 297 4.12 -9.02 -15.54
CA GLY A 297 4.55 -10.36 -15.13
C GLY A 297 3.54 -11.00 -14.17
N LYS A 298 3.87 -10.98 -12.87
CA LYS A 298 3.01 -11.50 -11.77
C LYS A 298 2.57 -10.40 -10.79
N LYS A 299 2.91 -9.13 -11.07
CA LYS A 299 2.60 -8.00 -10.17
C LYS A 299 1.70 -7.00 -10.88
N CYS A 300 0.73 -6.49 -10.12
CA CYS A 300 -0.12 -5.40 -10.53
C CYS A 300 0.54 -4.09 -10.16
N VAL A 301 0.84 -3.28 -11.17
CA VAL A 301 1.61 -2.05 -10.98
C VAL A 301 0.89 -0.88 -11.63
N ASN A 302 1.00 0.28 -11.00
CA ASN A 302 0.52 1.51 -11.59
C ASN A 302 1.61 2.09 -12.48
N LEU A 303 1.40 2.06 -13.80
CA LEU A 303 2.39 2.56 -14.76
C LEU A 303 2.58 4.08 -14.69
N THR A 304 1.69 4.83 -14.02
CA THR A 304 1.81 6.29 -13.96
C THR A 304 2.63 6.79 -12.77
N THR A 305 2.84 5.94 -11.76
CA THR A 305 3.53 6.32 -10.51
C THR A 305 4.64 5.36 -10.09
N SER A 306 4.73 4.15 -10.69
CA SER A 306 5.75 3.17 -10.33
C SER A 306 7.12 3.52 -10.92
N PRO A 307 8.15 3.82 -10.11
CA PRO A 307 9.50 4.08 -10.61
C PRO A 307 10.12 2.89 -11.36
N GLU A 308 9.68 1.66 -11.08
CA GLU A 308 10.19 0.43 -11.69
C GLU A 308 9.44 0.02 -12.97
N HIS A 309 8.32 0.68 -13.30
CA HIS A 309 7.43 0.31 -14.41
C HIS A 309 6.79 1.56 -15.05
N CYS A 310 7.54 2.64 -15.21
CA CYS A 310 6.99 3.93 -15.59
C CYS A 310 6.61 3.99 -17.06
N GLY A 311 5.32 4.18 -17.36
CA GLY A 311 4.77 4.20 -18.72
C GLY A 311 4.66 2.83 -19.39
N ALA A 312 5.50 1.87 -19.01
CA ALA A 312 5.48 0.50 -19.52
C ALA A 312 6.07 -0.50 -18.51
N CYS A 313 5.66 -1.76 -18.62
CA CYS A 313 6.18 -2.83 -17.79
C CYS A 313 7.71 -2.97 -17.90
N GLY A 314 8.41 -2.76 -16.79
CA GLY A 314 9.87 -2.93 -16.68
C GLY A 314 10.66 -1.70 -17.14
N ASN A 315 9.97 -0.61 -17.49
CA ASN A 315 10.62 0.65 -17.80
C ASN A 315 10.98 1.39 -16.51
N ARG A 316 12.15 1.07 -15.96
CA ARG A 316 12.65 1.66 -14.72
C ARG A 316 13.18 3.07 -14.94
N CYS A 317 12.86 3.98 -14.02
CA CYS A 317 13.46 5.30 -13.93
C CYS A 317 14.87 5.19 -13.35
N PHE A 318 15.85 5.11 -14.24
CA PHE A 318 17.26 5.12 -13.87
C PHE A 318 17.74 6.53 -13.59
N VAL A 319 18.57 6.67 -12.56
CA VAL A 319 19.42 7.86 -12.38
C VAL A 319 20.65 7.66 -13.27
N VAL A 320 21.00 8.68 -14.07
CA VAL A 320 22.18 8.64 -14.94
C VAL A 320 23.39 9.27 -14.23
N GLY A 321 24.56 8.64 -14.31
CA GLY A 321 25.82 9.19 -13.77
C GLY A 321 26.11 8.84 -12.30
N SER A 322 27.03 9.59 -11.68
CA SER A 322 27.42 9.46 -10.26
C SER A 322 26.56 10.35 -9.36
N ALA A 323 25.30 10.58 -9.74
CA ALA A 323 24.40 11.48 -9.06
C ALA A 323 24.06 11.00 -7.65
N MET A 324 24.81 11.55 -6.69
CA MET A 324 24.63 11.29 -5.27
C MET A 324 23.26 11.83 -4.84
N ASN A 325 22.58 11.09 -3.96
CA ASN A 325 21.32 11.52 -3.34
C ASN A 325 20.17 11.90 -4.29
N GLN A 326 20.22 11.47 -5.54
CA GLN A 326 19.13 11.59 -6.51
C GLN A 326 18.31 10.28 -6.56
N VAL A 327 17.05 10.40 -6.98
CA VAL A 327 16.14 9.27 -7.19
C VAL A 327 15.34 9.51 -8.47
N GLY A 328 15.19 8.45 -9.27
CA GLY A 328 14.28 8.45 -10.41
C GLY A 328 12.85 8.20 -9.92
N THR A 329 11.97 9.16 -10.14
CA THR A 329 10.54 9.07 -9.80
C THR A 329 9.72 8.92 -11.09
N CYS A 330 8.57 8.25 -11.00
CA CYS A 330 7.61 8.21 -12.10
C CYS A 330 6.47 9.20 -11.87
N ALA A 331 6.32 10.14 -12.79
CA ALA A 331 5.23 11.11 -12.77
C ALA A 331 4.45 11.04 -14.09
N TYR A 332 3.16 10.70 -14.00
CA TYR A 332 2.25 10.59 -15.15
C TYR A 332 2.75 9.63 -16.26
N GLY A 333 3.51 8.60 -15.88
CA GLY A 333 4.06 7.62 -16.83
C GLY A 333 5.36 8.05 -17.51
N TYR A 334 5.97 9.14 -17.04
CA TYR A 334 7.28 9.62 -17.48
C TYR A 334 8.26 9.64 -16.32
N CYS A 335 9.49 9.19 -16.59
CA CYS A 335 10.56 9.25 -15.60
C CYS A 335 11.07 10.67 -15.45
N ILE A 336 11.08 11.15 -14.22
CA ILE A 336 11.69 12.41 -13.79
C ILE A 336 12.78 12.12 -12.75
N GLN A 337 13.71 13.05 -12.59
CA GLN A 337 14.73 12.97 -11.56
C GLN A 337 14.39 13.94 -10.43
N GLU A 338 14.48 13.47 -9.19
CA GLU A 338 14.21 14.26 -8.00
C GLU A 338 15.30 14.03 -6.96
N CYS A 339 15.50 15.00 -6.08
CA CYS A 339 16.37 14.83 -4.94
C CYS A 339 15.69 14.03 -3.85
N ARG A 340 16.46 13.17 -3.16
CA ARG A 340 15.99 12.55 -1.93
C ARG A 340 15.60 13.64 -0.93
N GLN A 341 14.61 13.35 -0.09
CA GLN A 341 14.17 14.28 0.94
C GLN A 341 15.37 14.83 1.74
N GLY A 342 15.42 16.15 1.90
CA GLY A 342 16.52 16.84 2.58
C GLY A 342 17.75 17.11 1.72
N TRP A 343 17.74 16.77 0.43
CA TRP A 343 18.80 17.09 -0.52
C TRP A 343 18.32 18.04 -1.61
N GLY A 344 19.24 18.83 -2.16
CA GLY A 344 18.97 19.77 -3.24
C GLY A 344 20.06 19.72 -4.31
N ASP A 345 19.64 19.93 -5.55
CA ASP A 345 20.47 20.27 -6.70
C ASP A 345 20.58 21.80 -6.73
N CYS A 346 21.64 22.35 -6.15
CA CYS A 346 21.79 23.79 -5.94
C CYS A 346 22.60 24.48 -7.03
N ASN A 347 23.32 23.72 -7.85
CA ASN A 347 24.00 24.21 -9.04
C ASN A 347 23.13 24.07 -10.32
N GLY A 348 22.04 23.30 -10.27
CA GLY A 348 21.13 23.03 -11.38
C GLY A 348 21.68 22.05 -12.42
N ASP A 349 22.73 21.30 -12.08
CA ASP A 349 23.37 20.32 -12.95
C ASP A 349 22.90 18.90 -12.60
N PRO A 350 21.97 18.30 -13.38
CA PRO A 350 21.47 16.97 -13.08
C PRO A 350 22.53 15.86 -13.23
N SER A 351 23.75 16.17 -13.70
CA SER A 351 24.81 15.17 -13.92
C SER A 351 25.65 14.85 -12.68
N ASP A 352 25.71 15.74 -11.68
CA ASP A 352 26.37 15.49 -10.39
C ASP A 352 25.39 15.22 -9.24
N GLY A 353 24.10 15.37 -9.48
CA GLY A 353 23.02 14.86 -8.64
C GLY A 353 22.48 15.90 -7.68
N CYS A 354 22.19 15.48 -6.45
CA CYS A 354 21.73 16.38 -5.40
C CYS A 354 22.82 16.50 -4.35
N GLU A 355 23.70 17.46 -4.58
CA GLU A 355 25.00 17.61 -3.96
C GLU A 355 24.93 18.26 -2.56
N VAL A 356 23.82 18.92 -2.23
CA VAL A 356 23.68 19.70 -0.99
C VAL A 356 22.69 19.08 -0.03
N ASN A 357 23.10 18.89 1.24
CA ASN A 357 22.21 18.49 2.32
C ASN A 357 21.48 19.71 2.90
N LEU A 358 20.24 19.92 2.49
CA LEU A 358 19.38 21.03 2.91
C LEU A 358 18.97 20.96 4.39
N ASN A 359 19.13 19.81 5.07
CA ASN A 359 18.76 19.68 6.48
C ASN A 359 19.83 20.19 7.45
N SER A 360 21.07 20.35 6.99
CA SER A 360 22.23 20.61 7.86
C SER A 360 23.24 21.60 7.28
N ASP A 361 23.24 21.84 5.97
CA ASP A 361 24.10 22.87 5.37
C ASP A 361 23.59 24.27 5.73
N GLN A 362 24.38 25.01 6.51
CA GLN A 362 24.01 26.36 6.96
C GLN A 362 23.94 27.39 5.83
N ARG A 363 24.45 27.09 4.63
CA ARG A 363 24.35 27.99 3.46
C ARG A 363 23.14 27.68 2.57
N ASN A 364 22.48 26.55 2.81
CA ASN A 364 21.40 26.03 1.96
C ASN A 364 20.28 25.41 2.79
N CYS A 365 19.96 26.02 3.93
CA CYS A 365 19.07 25.43 4.93
C CYS A 365 17.61 25.43 4.47
N GLY A 366 17.05 24.24 4.25
CA GLY A 366 15.68 24.01 3.78
C GLY A 366 15.48 24.22 2.28
N THR A 367 16.25 25.11 1.65
CA THR A 367 16.27 25.33 0.20
C THR A 367 17.62 25.89 -0.24
N CYS A 368 17.99 25.66 -1.50
CA CYS A 368 19.22 26.18 -2.09
C CYS A 368 19.32 27.70 -1.94
N GLY A 369 20.48 28.18 -1.48
CA GLY A 369 20.76 29.60 -1.27
C GLY A 369 20.15 30.21 0.00
N ASN A 370 19.39 29.48 0.81
CA ASN A 370 18.90 29.97 2.09
C ASN A 370 19.97 29.81 3.17
N ALA A 371 20.82 30.83 3.32
CA ALA A 371 21.88 30.83 4.31
C ALA A 371 21.39 31.31 5.69
N CYS A 372 21.68 30.53 6.73
CA CYS A 372 21.59 30.95 8.13
C CYS A 372 22.69 31.97 8.46
N ASP A 373 22.65 32.55 9.66
CA ASP A 373 23.72 33.42 10.13
C ASP A 373 24.98 32.60 10.49
N VAL A 374 25.74 32.27 9.44
CA VAL A 374 26.98 31.51 9.55
C VAL A 374 28.05 32.28 10.36
N LEU A 375 28.01 33.62 10.34
CA LEU A 375 28.95 34.45 11.10
C LEU A 375 28.65 34.41 12.60
N ALA A 376 27.37 34.39 12.97
CA ALA A 376 26.94 34.13 14.34
C ALA A 376 27.10 32.67 14.76
N GLY A 377 27.34 31.74 13.83
CA GLY A 377 27.46 30.31 14.11
C GLY A 377 26.11 29.59 14.22
N GLN A 378 25.06 30.14 13.61
CA GLN A 378 23.72 29.55 13.61
C GLN A 378 23.69 28.23 12.83
N PRO A 379 23.29 27.09 13.44
CA PRO A 379 23.21 25.81 12.77
C PRO A 379 21.93 25.71 11.93
N CYS A 380 21.99 24.87 10.90
CA CYS A 380 20.80 24.39 10.19
C CYS A 380 20.36 23.07 10.83
N VAL A 381 19.12 23.02 11.30
CA VAL A 381 18.56 21.84 11.96
C VAL A 381 17.24 21.48 11.30
N GLY A 382 17.18 20.32 10.65
CA GLY A 382 15.97 19.82 10.00
C GLY A 382 15.45 20.74 8.88
N GLY A 383 16.35 21.50 8.24
CA GLY A 383 16.02 22.44 7.17
C GLY A 383 15.57 23.83 7.64
N GLY A 384 15.66 24.12 8.94
CA GLY A 384 15.44 25.45 9.50
C GLY A 384 16.69 26.01 10.19
N CYS A 385 16.93 27.31 10.04
CA CYS A 385 17.96 27.99 10.81
C CYS A 385 17.52 28.03 12.28
N ALA A 386 18.34 27.48 13.17
CA ALA A 386 17.95 27.32 14.57
C ALA A 386 17.79 28.69 15.25
N VAL A 387 16.69 28.87 15.96
CA VAL A 387 16.36 30.13 16.66
C VAL A 387 15.86 29.85 18.07
N HIS A 388 15.94 30.86 18.93
CA HIS A 388 15.26 30.89 20.23
C HIS A 388 14.52 32.23 20.39
N PRO A 389 13.54 32.33 21.30
CA PRO A 389 12.96 33.62 21.66
C PRO A 389 14.05 34.57 22.14
N CYS A 390 14.07 35.79 21.63
CA CYS A 390 15.06 36.80 22.05
C CYS A 390 14.91 37.10 23.55
N SER A 391 16.03 37.33 24.22
CA SER A 391 16.04 37.83 25.59
C SER A 391 16.05 39.36 25.61
N GLU A 392 15.55 39.97 26.69
CA GLU A 392 15.57 41.44 26.85
C GLU A 392 17.02 41.96 26.72
N GLY A 393 17.29 42.70 25.65
CA GLY A 393 18.62 43.25 25.31
C GLY A 393 19.25 42.73 24.01
N GLU A 394 18.76 41.62 23.44
CA GLU A 394 19.19 41.14 22.11
C GLU A 394 18.40 41.80 20.96
N GLU A 395 17.23 42.34 21.28
CA GLU A 395 16.30 43.00 20.35
C GLU A 395 16.87 44.31 19.77
N GLU A 396 17.77 44.98 20.49
CA GLU A 396 18.35 46.29 20.09
C GLU A 396 19.62 46.17 19.21
N ALA A 397 20.18 44.96 19.06
CA ALA A 397 21.49 44.75 18.43
C ALA A 397 21.43 44.40 16.92
N ARG A 398 20.25 44.49 16.29
CA ARG A 398 20.00 43.98 14.94
C ARG A 398 19.91 45.05 13.85
#